data_AF-A0A1F3EJY9-F1
#
_entry.id   AF-A0A1F3EJY9-F1
#
_cell.length_a   1.000
_cell.length_b   1.000
_cell.length_c   1.000
_cell.angle_alpha   90.00
_cell.angle_beta   90.00
_cell.angle_gamma   90.00
#
_symmetry.space_group_name_H-M   'P 1'
#
loop_
_entity.id
_entity.type
_entity.pdbx_description
1 polymer ?
#
loop_
_entity_poly.entity_id
_entity_poly.type
_entity_poly.pdbx_seq_one_letter_code
_entity_poly.pdbx_strand_id
1 'polypeptide(L)' 'MFHDDQIYGCAFGCPFQQRDPDCPLADVDHLTIREKVNWVNSLSKEQMKKIIETHLFCIEKREGHKFSRPLKFKNNDNEI' A
#
# COMPACT_ATOMS: atom_id res chain seq x y z
N MET A 1 -6.06 14.21 9.08
CA MET A 1 -6.11 14.24 7.60
C MET A 1 -4.89 13.48 7.12
N PHE A 2 -5.06 12.45 6.28
CA PHE A 2 -3.93 11.78 5.64
C PHE A 2 -3.44 12.69 4.51
N HIS A 3 -2.14 12.99 4.48
CA HIS A 3 -1.56 13.81 3.42
C HIS A 3 -1.16 12.89 2.27
N ASP A 4 -1.43 13.32 1.03
CA ASP A 4 -1.12 12.57 -0.20
C ASP A 4 0.38 12.19 -0.29
N ASP A 5 1.25 12.89 0.45
CA ASP A 5 2.67 12.60 0.53
C ASP A 5 2.98 11.22 1.16
N GLN A 6 2.10 10.72 2.04
CA GLN A 6 2.30 9.44 2.76
C GLN A 6 2.14 8.24 1.83
N ILE A 7 1.27 8.33 0.81
CA ILE A 7 1.03 7.21 -0.10
C ILE A 7 2.20 6.97 -1.05
N TYR A 8 2.93 8.03 -1.43
CA TYR A 8 4.18 7.89 -2.19
C TYR A 8 5.22 7.12 -1.39
N GLY A 9 5.40 7.45 -0.11
CA GLY A 9 6.28 6.68 0.79
C GLY A 9 5.92 5.20 0.82
N CYS A 10 4.62 4.87 0.85
CA CYS A 10 4.15 3.48 0.81
C CYS A 10 4.40 2.82 -0.56
N ALA A 11 4.24 3.54 -1.68
CA ALA A 11 4.47 3.03 -3.02
C ALA A 11 5.94 2.67 -3.31
N PHE A 12 6.87 3.37 -2.66
CA PHE A 12 8.32 3.17 -2.86
C PHE A 12 9.00 2.35 -1.75
N GLY A 13 8.52 2.40 -0.51
CA GLY A 13 9.18 1.73 0.62
C GLY A 13 8.29 0.70 1.29
N CYS A 14 8.77 -0.54 1.47
CA CYS A 14 8.14 -1.53 2.33
C CYS A 14 8.81 -1.54 3.73
N PRO A 15 8.06 -1.58 4.84
CA PRO A 15 8.64 -1.67 6.19
C PRO A 15 9.56 -2.87 6.38
N PHE A 16 9.32 -3.96 5.64
CA PHE A 16 10.10 -5.20 5.69
C PHE A 16 11.19 -5.28 4.61
N GLN A 17 11.44 -4.19 3.86
CA GLN A 17 12.35 -4.10 2.70
C GLN A 17 11.93 -4.95 1.48
N GLN A 18 11.26 -6.08 1.70
CA GLN A 18 10.68 -6.93 0.67
C GLN A 18 9.16 -6.98 0.83
N ARG A 19 8.44 -6.80 -0.28
CA ARG A 19 6.99 -6.96 -0.30
C ARG A 19 6.63 -8.44 -0.28
N ASP A 20 5.66 -8.77 0.54
CA ASP A 20 5.02 -10.08 0.50
C ASP A 20 4.24 -10.21 -0.82
N PRO A 21 4.23 -11.37 -1.48
CA PRO A 21 3.41 -11.59 -2.68
C PRO A 21 1.91 -11.32 -2.46
N ASP A 22 1.40 -11.52 -1.24
CA ASP A 22 0.01 -11.19 -0.87
C ASP A 22 -0.18 -9.70 -0.51
N CYS A 23 0.87 -8.87 -0.63
CA CYS A 23 0.79 -7.45 -0.39
C CYS A 23 0.01 -6.77 -1.52
N PRO A 24 -0.96 -5.89 -1.22
CA PRO A 24 -1.71 -5.12 -2.23
C PRO A 24 -0.84 -4.30 -3.19
N LEU A 25 0.37 -4.06 -2.72
CA LEU A 25 1.38 -3.19 -3.27
C LEU A 25 2.44 -4.00 -4.04
N ALA A 26 2.38 -5.34 -4.03
CA ALA A 26 3.26 -6.22 -4.81
C ALA A 26 3.00 -6.08 -6.32
N ASP A 27 1.72 -5.96 -6.70
CA ASP A 27 1.29 -5.83 -8.09
C ASP A 27 1.89 -4.61 -8.79
N VAL A 28 2.24 -3.57 -8.03
CA VAL A 28 2.79 -2.31 -8.58
C VAL A 28 4.29 -2.18 -8.37
N ASP A 29 4.96 -3.17 -7.79
CA ASP A 29 6.37 -3.03 -7.44
C ASP A 29 7.30 -3.00 -8.67
N HIS A 30 6.88 -3.69 -9.73
CA HIS A 30 7.56 -3.74 -11.03
C HIS A 30 7.45 -2.44 -11.84
N LEU A 31 6.53 -1.53 -11.47
CA LEU A 31 6.32 -0.27 -12.17
C LEU A 31 7.52 0.67 -12.01
N THR A 32 7.84 1.41 -13.06
CA THR A 32 8.82 2.50 -13.01
C THR A 32 8.35 3.63 -12.09
N ILE A 33 9.26 4.55 -11.72
CA ILE A 33 8.93 5.71 -10.87
C ILE A 33 7.75 6.51 -11.46
N ARG A 34 7.77 6.77 -12.77
CA ARG A 34 6.71 7.53 -13.45
C ARG A 34 5.36 6.80 -13.38
N GLU A 35 5.37 5.50 -13.61
CA GLU A 35 4.16 4.68 -13.57
C GLU A 35 3.61 4.57 -12.14
N LYS A 36 4.48 4.45 -11.12
CA LYS A 36 4.06 4.49 -9.71
C LYS A 36 3.39 5.81 -9.35
N VAL A 37 3.92 6.95 -9.84
CA VAL A 37 3.31 8.27 -9.63
C VAL A 37 1.93 8.34 -10.28
N ASN A 38 1.80 7.88 -11.53
CA ASN A 38 0.51 7.83 -12.23
C ASN A 38 -0.48 6.91 -11.52
N TRP A 39 -0.03 5.75 -11.06
CA TRP A 39 -0.83 4.81 -10.28
C TRP A 39 -1.34 5.45 -8.99
N VAL A 40 -0.47 6.11 -8.20
CA VAL A 40 -0.88 6.83 -6.99
C VAL A 40 -1.95 7.87 -7.30
N ASN A 41 -1.79 8.66 -8.37
CA ASN A 41 -2.76 9.68 -8.80
C ASN A 41 -4.10 9.09 -9.27
N SER A 42 -4.12 7.81 -9.67
CA SER A 42 -5.35 7.10 -10.08
C SER A 42 -6.15 6.52 -8.91
N LEU A 43 -5.57 6.46 -7.70
CA LEU A 43 -6.23 5.88 -6.54
C LEU A 43 -7.34 6.79 -6.01
N SER A 44 -8.47 6.18 -5.64
CA SER A 44 -9.47 6.85 -4.83
C SER A 44 -8.97 7.07 -3.39
N LYS A 45 -9.57 8.04 -2.69
CA LYS A 45 -9.28 8.30 -1.27
C LYS A 45 -9.46 7.06 -0.39
N GLU A 46 -10.44 6.21 -0.70
CA GLU A 46 -10.67 4.97 0.04
C GLU A 46 -9.57 3.93 -0.19
N GLN A 47 -9.09 3.80 -1.42
CA GLN A 47 -7.96 2.91 -1.73
C GLN A 47 -6.68 3.41 -1.06
N MET A 48 -6.38 4.71 -1.15
CA MET A 48 -5.24 5.33 -0.47
C MET A 48 -5.27 5.06 1.03
N LYS A 49 -6.44 5.25 1.67
CA LYS A 49 -6.63 4.97 3.11
C LYS A 49 -6.31 3.51 3.44
N LYS A 50 -6.83 2.54 2.68
CA LYS A 50 -6.57 1.11 2.91
C LYS A 50 -5.09 0.75 2.77
N ILE A 51 -4.40 1.33 1.80
CA ILE A 51 -2.96 1.10 1.60
C ILE A 51 -2.19 1.64 2.81
N ILE A 52 -2.49 2.86 3.26
CA ILE A 52 -1.85 3.45 4.44
C ILE A 52 -2.11 2.60 5.69
N GLU A 53 -3.36 2.17 5.93
CA GLU A 53 -3.71 1.31 7.07
C GLU A 53 -2.96 -0.02 7.03
N THR A 54 -2.81 -0.63 5.85
CA THR A 54 -2.03 -1.86 5.66
C THR A 54 -0.56 -1.64 6.01
N HIS A 55 0.02 -0.52 5.57
CA HIS A 55 1.42 -0.19 5.83
C HIS A 55 1.68 0.13 7.30
N LEU A 56 0.77 0.85 7.96
CA LEU A 56 0.84 1.11 9.42
C LEU A 56 0.85 -0.20 10.19
N PHE A 57 -0.05 -1.12 9.83
CA PHE A 57 -0.07 -2.46 10.41
C PHE A 57 1.24 -3.24 10.17
N CYS A 58 1.84 -3.13 8.98
CA CYS A 58 3.15 -3.71 8.72
C CYS A 58 4.25 -3.11 9.61
N ILE A 59 4.22 -1.80 9.86
CA ILE A 59 5.16 -1.12 10.78
C ILE A 59 4.98 -1.63 12.21
N GLU A 60 3.74 -1.62 12.72
CA GLU A 60 3.43 -2.11 14.08
C GLU A 60 3.86 -3.57 14.27
N LYS A 61 3.68 -4.40 13.24
CA LYS A 61 4.15 -5.79 13.21
C LYS A 61 5.66 -5.89 13.34
N ARG A 62 6.39 -5.05 12.61
CA ARG A 62 7.85 -5.00 12.63
C ARG A 62 8.36 -4.55 14.00
N GLU A 63 7.66 -3.61 14.65
CA GLU A 63 8.01 -3.08 15.97
C GLU A 63 7.58 -4.00 17.14
N GLY A 64 6.81 -5.05 16.86
CA GLY A 64 6.47 -6.10 17.85
C GLY A 64 5.24 -5.79 18.72
N HIS A 65 4.34 -4.92 18.28
CA HIS A 65 3.10 -4.61 18.99
C HIS A 65 2.05 -5.75 18.83
N LYS A 66 1.27 -6.05 19.89
CA LYS A 66 0.25 -7.14 19.94
C LYS A 66 -0.92 -6.87 18.97
N PHE A 67 -1.42 -7.91 18.28
CA PHE A 67 -2.05 -7.80 16.96
C PHE A 67 -3.59 -7.93 16.88
N SER A 68 -4.19 -7.26 15.88
CA SER A 68 -5.46 -7.62 15.20
C SER A 68 -5.37 -7.17 13.72
N ARG A 69 -5.53 -8.09 12.75
CA ARG A 69 -5.24 -7.85 11.31
C ARG A 69 -6.30 -6.97 10.62
N PRO A 70 -5.93 -5.88 9.91
CA PRO A 70 -6.86 -5.17 9.03
C PRO A 70 -7.03 -5.88 7.67
N LEU A 71 -8.21 -5.66 7.09
CA LEU A 71 -8.84 -6.43 6.01
C LEU A 71 -8.07 -6.42 4.69
N LYS A 72 -8.09 -7.57 3.99
CA LYS A 72 -7.46 -7.80 2.68
C LYS A 72 -7.91 -6.77 1.64
N PHE A 73 -6.94 -6.13 0.97
CA PHE A 73 -7.19 -5.39 -0.27
C PHE A 73 -7.51 -6.40 -1.37
N LYS A 74 -8.67 -6.27 -2.00
CA LYS A 74 -8.94 -6.88 -3.30
C LYS A 74 -8.93 -5.73 -4.30
N ASN A 75 -7.96 -5.74 -5.20
CA ASN A 75 -8.11 -5.03 -6.47
C ASN A 75 -9.28 -5.72 -7.16
N ASN A 76 -10.44 -5.08 -7.20
CA ASN A 76 -11.46 -5.45 -8.16
C ASN A 76 -10.95 -4.90 -9.50
N ASP A 77 -10.36 -5.78 -10.29
CA ASP A 77 -10.21 -5.57 -11.72
C ASP A 77 -11.62 -5.37 -12.29
N ASN A 78 -11.94 -4.10 -12.54
CA ASN A 78 -12.95 -3.72 -13.50
C ASN A 78 -12.21 -3.62 -14.85
N GLU A 79 -12.91 -4.00 -15.93
CA GLU A 79 -12.51 -4.04 -17.35
C GLU A 79 -12.00 -5.44 -17.80
N ILE A 80 -12.70 -6.23 -18.64
CA ILE A 80 -13.77 -6.01 -19.65
C ILE A 80 -14.71 -7.22 -19.67
#